data_AF-A0A9W9DXQ7-F1
#
_entry.id   AF-A0A9W9DXQ7-F1
#
_cell.length_a   1.000
_cell.length_b   1.000
_cell.length_c   1.000
_cell.angle_alpha   90.00
_cell.angle_beta   90.00
_cell.angle_gamma   90.00
#
_symmetry.space_group_name_H-M   'P 1'
#
loop_
_entity.id
_entity.type
_entity.pdbx_description
1 polymer ?
#
loop_
_entity_poly.entity_id
_entity_poly.type
_entity_poly.pdbx_seq_one_letter_code
_entity_poly.pdbx_strand_id
1 'polypeptide(L)'
;MSSLPPLSLSILGVEPLDEFIKEIADFIHHMIISRPDLPGNVEVEAKIGLLRERGGGRLSLPVLVETILTPDSIDCRFESNMTAAQHKHFNTLLNELKISSSQPGYASSSPLDYHHLRLVDSFYPSETNDREKIRVTRDEKSGAVIECMRKIRLGDLNIYSPKRLADWRVSVNLEVPCSHPVGSSTHQRKKDRMSYSHEEFNIDLTQVTSTNQSGTPEILHELELEIARPALLLLTASKRGDMNVPENERNAFDELIRAFVNNARILARNASDSWH
;
A
#
# COMPACT_ATOMS: atom_id res chain seq x y z
N MET A 1 30.08 -31.45 -20.43
CA MET A 1 28.62 -31.66 -20.59
C MET A 1 28.03 -30.40 -21.20
N SER A 2 27.41 -30.48 -22.37
CA SER A 2 26.73 -29.33 -22.99
C SER A 2 25.50 -28.94 -22.16
N SER A 3 25.31 -27.65 -21.92
CA SER A 3 24.10 -27.15 -21.24
C SER A 3 22.85 -27.55 -22.05
N LEU A 4 21.85 -28.11 -21.36
CA LEU A 4 20.56 -28.38 -21.98
C LEU A 4 19.89 -27.05 -22.40
N PRO A 5 19.15 -27.03 -23.52
CA PRO A 5 18.41 -25.85 -23.93
C PRO A 5 17.29 -25.52 -22.93
N PRO A 6 16.89 -24.24 -22.80
CA PRO A 6 15.74 -23.87 -21.99
C PRO A 6 14.45 -24.48 -22.55
N LEU A 7 13.51 -24.79 -21.66
CA LEU A 7 12.17 -25.26 -22.05
C LEU A 7 11.34 -24.10 -22.62
N SER A 8 10.44 -24.42 -23.54
CA SER A 8 9.39 -23.47 -23.97
C SER A 8 8.51 -23.07 -22.80
N LEU A 9 8.03 -21.82 -22.78
CA LEU A 9 7.14 -21.31 -21.72
C LEU A 9 5.84 -22.11 -21.58
N SER A 10 5.29 -22.55 -22.72
CA SER A 10 4.13 -23.45 -22.80
C SER A 10 4.06 -24.12 -24.17
N ILE A 11 3.07 -24.99 -24.40
CA ILE A 11 2.78 -25.57 -25.72
C ILE A 11 2.46 -24.52 -26.79
N LEU A 12 2.09 -23.30 -26.40
CA LEU A 12 1.80 -22.18 -27.28
C LEU A 12 2.96 -21.16 -27.34
N GLY A 13 4.04 -21.38 -26.57
CA GLY A 13 5.17 -20.46 -26.49
C GLY A 13 4.90 -19.18 -25.70
N VAL A 14 3.80 -19.12 -24.94
CA VAL A 14 3.40 -17.96 -24.11
C VAL A 14 3.25 -18.35 -22.65
N GLU A 15 3.54 -17.45 -21.72
CA GLU A 15 3.27 -17.65 -20.30
C GLU A 15 1.75 -17.47 -20.04
N PRO A 16 1.10 -18.36 -19.27
CA PRO A 16 -0.29 -18.15 -18.88
C PRO A 16 -0.41 -16.93 -17.97
N LEU A 17 -1.60 -16.32 -17.98
CA LEU A 17 -1.89 -15.17 -17.16
C LEU A 17 -1.85 -15.52 -15.66
N ASP A 18 -1.22 -14.66 -14.85
CA ASP A 18 -1.32 -14.75 -13.40
C ASP A 18 -2.68 -14.20 -12.95
N GLU A 19 -3.63 -15.11 -12.74
CA GLU A 19 -5.00 -14.79 -12.29
C GLU A 19 -5.01 -13.96 -11.00
N PHE A 20 -4.03 -14.15 -10.11
CA PHE A 20 -3.96 -13.37 -8.87
C PHE A 20 -3.68 -11.90 -9.17
N ILE A 21 -2.71 -11.64 -10.05
CA ILE A 21 -2.35 -10.26 -10.45
C ILE A 21 -3.48 -9.63 -11.25
N LYS A 22 -4.10 -10.41 -12.15
CA LYS A 22 -5.26 -9.96 -12.91
C LYS A 22 -6.42 -9.56 -11.99
N GLU A 23 -6.75 -10.37 -10.99
CA GLU A 23 -7.86 -10.08 -10.07
C GLU A 23 -7.62 -8.77 -9.30
N ILE A 24 -6.39 -8.54 -8.83
CA ILE A 24 -6.03 -7.26 -8.19
C ILE A 24 -6.13 -6.10 -9.18
N ALA A 25 -5.66 -6.29 -10.42
CA ALA A 25 -5.75 -5.26 -11.45
C ALA A 25 -7.21 -4.93 -11.81
N ASP A 26 -8.06 -5.94 -11.96
CA ASP A 26 -9.49 -5.78 -12.22
C ASP A 26 -10.18 -5.04 -11.08
N PHE A 27 -9.88 -5.39 -9.83
CA PHE A 27 -10.40 -4.68 -8.67
C PHE A 27 -9.98 -3.21 -8.64
N ILE A 28 -8.67 -2.91 -8.76
CA ILE A 28 -8.17 -1.53 -8.73
C ILE A 28 -8.77 -0.72 -9.88
N HIS A 29 -8.81 -1.30 -11.08
CA HIS A 29 -9.39 -0.66 -12.26
C HIS A 29 -10.87 -0.36 -12.04
N HIS A 30 -11.64 -1.32 -11.52
CA HIS A 30 -13.05 -1.14 -11.20
C HIS A 30 -13.26 0.00 -10.20
N MET A 31 -12.46 0.08 -9.13
CA MET A 31 -12.52 1.17 -8.16
C MET A 31 -12.19 2.53 -8.80
N ILE A 32 -11.22 2.58 -9.72
CA ILE A 32 -10.85 3.83 -10.42
C ILE A 32 -12.00 4.31 -11.32
N ILE A 33 -12.61 3.43 -12.13
CA ILE A 33 -13.63 3.83 -13.11
C ILE A 33 -15.00 4.08 -12.47
N SER A 34 -15.27 3.48 -11.31
CA SER A 34 -16.54 3.64 -10.57
C SER A 34 -16.49 4.71 -9.48
N ARG A 35 -15.33 5.36 -9.30
CA ARG A 35 -15.15 6.40 -8.28
C ARG A 35 -16.14 7.56 -8.47
N PRO A 36 -16.53 8.25 -7.39
CA PRO A 36 -17.34 9.45 -7.50
C PRO A 36 -16.60 10.54 -8.29
N ASP A 37 -17.35 11.34 -9.05
CA ASP A 37 -16.83 12.49 -9.80
C ASP A 37 -16.54 13.67 -8.86
N LEU A 38 -15.42 13.55 -8.13
CA LEU A 38 -14.92 14.55 -7.19
C LEU A 38 -13.48 14.91 -7.56
N PRO A 39 -13.06 16.16 -7.32
CA PRO A 39 -11.67 16.56 -7.52
C PRO A 39 -10.79 15.83 -6.50
N GLY A 40 -9.79 15.08 -6.96
CA GLY A 40 -8.89 14.37 -6.05
C GLY A 40 -7.98 13.38 -6.75
N ASN A 41 -7.02 12.89 -5.99
CA ASN A 41 -6.09 11.86 -6.43
C ASN A 41 -6.54 10.50 -5.95
N VAL A 42 -6.49 9.49 -6.84
CA VAL A 42 -6.65 8.10 -6.42
C VAL A 42 -5.33 7.63 -5.83
N GLU A 43 -5.40 7.15 -4.59
CA GLU A 43 -4.31 6.51 -3.88
C GLU A 43 -4.57 4.99 -3.89
N VAL A 44 -3.55 4.24 -4.31
CA VAL A 44 -3.54 2.78 -4.24
C VAL A 44 -2.36 2.38 -3.37
N GLU A 45 -2.68 1.71 -2.26
CA GLU A 45 -1.70 1.30 -1.25
C GLU A 45 -1.87 -0.17 -0.87
N ALA A 46 -0.76 -0.87 -0.64
CA ALA A 46 -0.71 -2.18 -0.01
C ALA A 46 -0.15 -2.01 1.40
N LYS A 47 -0.92 -2.43 2.40
CA LYS A 47 -0.50 -2.41 3.81
C LYS A 47 -0.09 -3.80 4.24
N ILE A 48 1.03 -3.91 4.95
CA ILE A 48 1.51 -5.16 5.54
C ILE A 48 1.00 -5.26 6.98
N GLY A 49 0.41 -6.40 7.34
CA GLY A 49 -0.24 -6.56 8.63
C GLY A 49 -0.73 -7.98 8.87
N LEU A 50 -1.78 -8.13 9.67
CA LEU A 50 -2.40 -9.43 9.95
C LEU A 50 -3.91 -9.39 9.75
N LEU A 51 -4.44 -10.44 9.14
CA LEU A 51 -5.88 -10.72 9.20
C LEU A 51 -6.17 -11.43 10.51
N ARG A 52 -7.11 -10.89 11.29
CA ARG A 52 -7.50 -11.42 12.59
C ARG A 52 -8.96 -11.82 12.63
N GLU A 53 -9.22 -12.95 13.24
CA GLU A 53 -10.57 -13.38 13.59
C GLU A 53 -11.11 -12.53 14.74
N ARG A 54 -12.43 -12.55 14.91
CA ARG A 54 -13.11 -11.88 16.03
C ARG A 54 -12.56 -12.30 17.41
N GLY A 55 -12.10 -13.54 17.53
CA GLY A 55 -11.47 -14.10 18.73
C GLY A 55 -10.03 -13.63 18.99
N GLY A 56 -9.44 -12.83 18.09
CA GLY A 56 -8.11 -12.22 18.26
C GLY A 56 -6.93 -13.03 17.71
N GLY A 57 -7.14 -14.29 17.33
CA GLY A 57 -6.15 -15.08 16.60
C GLY A 57 -5.94 -14.55 15.17
N ARG A 58 -4.77 -14.84 14.58
CA ARG A 58 -4.57 -14.67 13.14
C ARG A 58 -5.52 -15.62 12.41
N LEU A 59 -6.12 -15.14 11.32
CA LEU A 59 -7.04 -15.89 10.49
C LEU A 59 -6.44 -17.23 10.04
N SER A 60 -7.23 -18.29 10.16
CA SER A 60 -6.86 -19.62 9.69
C SER A 60 -7.88 -20.14 8.69
N LEU A 61 -7.45 -20.35 7.45
CA LEU A 61 -8.28 -20.86 6.38
C LEU A 61 -7.70 -22.16 5.81
N PRO A 62 -8.53 -23.09 5.31
CA PRO A 62 -8.07 -24.35 4.72
C PRO A 62 -7.51 -24.14 3.29
N VAL A 63 -6.55 -23.24 3.14
CA VAL A 63 -5.86 -22.92 1.88
C VAL A 63 -4.34 -23.01 2.06
N LEU A 64 -3.65 -23.43 1.01
CA LEU A 64 -2.20 -23.71 1.08
C LEU A 64 -1.32 -22.57 0.57
N VAL A 65 -1.90 -21.57 -0.08
CA VAL A 65 -1.18 -20.52 -0.79
C VAL A 65 -1.84 -19.17 -0.56
N GLU A 66 -1.10 -18.12 -0.91
CA GLU A 66 -1.60 -16.76 -0.93
C GLU A 66 -2.95 -16.69 -1.67
N THR A 67 -3.96 -16.12 -1.03
CA THR A 67 -5.34 -16.14 -1.51
C THR A 67 -6.00 -14.78 -1.30
N ILE A 68 -6.60 -14.23 -2.35
CA ILE A 68 -7.46 -13.05 -2.26
C ILE A 68 -8.78 -13.49 -1.62
N LEU A 69 -9.16 -12.83 -0.53
CA LEU A 69 -10.43 -13.09 0.12
C LEU A 69 -11.53 -12.31 -0.58
N THR A 70 -12.64 -12.97 -0.87
CA THR A 70 -13.85 -12.29 -1.33
C THR A 70 -14.27 -11.25 -0.28
N PRO A 71 -14.50 -9.98 -0.66
CA PRO A 71 -14.96 -8.96 0.27
C PRO A 71 -16.18 -9.41 1.08
N ASP A 72 -16.18 -9.08 2.37
CA ASP A 72 -17.27 -9.37 3.32
C ASP A 72 -17.69 -10.85 3.49
N SER A 73 -16.96 -11.79 2.88
CA SER A 73 -17.27 -13.23 2.97
C SER A 73 -16.83 -13.88 4.28
N ILE A 74 -15.85 -13.28 4.97
CA ILE A 74 -15.25 -13.79 6.20
C ILE A 74 -15.24 -12.65 7.22
N ASP A 75 -15.80 -12.91 8.41
CA ASP A 75 -15.75 -11.99 9.55
C ASP A 75 -14.32 -11.92 10.13
N CYS A 76 -13.50 -11.05 9.53
CA CYS A 76 -12.14 -10.77 9.96
C CYS A 76 -11.86 -9.28 9.94
N ARG A 77 -10.91 -8.84 10.76
CA ARG A 77 -10.36 -7.48 10.72
C ARG A 77 -8.92 -7.53 10.24
N PHE A 78 -8.52 -6.57 9.43
CA PHE A 78 -7.12 -6.36 9.12
C PHE A 78 -6.51 -5.39 10.14
N GLU A 79 -5.40 -5.79 10.73
CA GLU A 79 -4.59 -4.96 11.61
C GLU A 79 -3.33 -4.52 10.86
N SER A 80 -3.32 -3.26 10.45
CA SER A 80 -2.13 -2.58 9.92
C SER A 80 -1.22 -2.19 11.08
N ASN A 81 -0.55 -3.16 11.67
CA ASN A 81 0.41 -2.93 12.75
C ASN A 81 1.44 -4.05 12.78
N MET A 82 2.64 -3.77 13.27
CA MET A 82 3.69 -4.74 13.54
C MET A 82 4.39 -4.43 14.86
N THR A 83 5.22 -5.34 15.35
CA THR A 83 6.01 -5.06 16.56
C THR A 83 7.15 -4.08 16.26
N ALA A 84 7.64 -3.37 17.29
CA ALA A 84 8.79 -2.48 17.15
C ALA A 84 10.04 -3.21 16.62
N ALA A 85 10.20 -4.50 16.95
CA ALA A 85 11.28 -5.33 16.43
C ALA A 85 11.17 -5.56 14.92
N GLN A 86 9.95 -5.80 14.41
CA GLN A 86 9.68 -5.96 12.98
C GLN A 86 9.87 -4.66 12.23
N HIS A 87 9.40 -3.56 12.80
CA HIS A 87 9.62 -2.23 12.26
C HIS A 87 11.13 -1.93 12.13
N LYS A 88 11.91 -2.21 13.19
CA LYS A 88 13.37 -2.08 13.14
C LYS A 88 13.99 -2.99 12.08
N HIS A 89 13.53 -4.22 11.94
CA HIS A 89 14.00 -5.16 10.92
C HIS A 89 13.80 -4.61 9.50
N PHE A 90 12.58 -4.15 9.16
CA PHE A 90 12.32 -3.53 7.86
C PHE A 90 13.13 -2.26 7.64
N ASN A 91 13.31 -1.44 8.67
CA ASN A 91 14.15 -0.25 8.57
C ASN A 91 15.60 -0.61 8.21
N THR A 92 16.19 -1.63 8.85
CA THR A 92 17.54 -2.10 8.52
C THR A 92 17.61 -2.60 7.07
N LEU A 93 16.66 -3.45 6.68
CA LEU A 93 16.59 -4.03 5.34
C LEU A 93 16.50 -2.95 4.25
N LEU A 94 15.60 -1.99 4.40
CA LEU A 94 15.39 -0.93 3.41
C LEU A 94 16.60 0.04 3.34
N ASN A 95 17.26 0.32 4.47
CA ASN A 95 18.51 1.10 4.47
C ASN A 95 19.65 0.37 3.76
N GLU A 96 19.82 -0.94 3.99
CA GLU A 96 20.81 -1.76 3.28
C GLU A 96 20.50 -1.83 1.77
N LEU A 97 19.22 -1.97 1.42
CA LEU A 97 18.77 -1.93 0.03
C LEU A 97 19.05 -0.58 -0.63
N LYS A 98 18.84 0.53 0.07
CA LYS A 98 19.17 1.87 -0.42
C LYS A 98 20.67 2.02 -0.70
N ILE A 99 21.53 1.48 0.15
CA ILE A 99 22.99 1.54 -0.04
C ILE A 99 23.41 0.66 -1.23
N SER A 100 22.90 -0.56 -1.31
CA SER A 100 23.28 -1.54 -2.34
C SER A 100 22.74 -1.19 -3.73
N SER A 101 21.52 -0.65 -3.82
CA SER A 101 20.92 -0.21 -5.10
C SER A 101 21.66 0.94 -5.77
N SER A 102 22.47 1.69 -5.02
CA SER A 102 23.34 2.75 -5.55
C SER A 102 24.69 2.23 -6.06
N GLN A 103 25.00 0.94 -5.93
CA GLN A 103 26.29 0.37 -6.33
C GLN A 103 26.31 -0.08 -7.80
N PRO A 104 27.45 0.05 -8.51
CA PRO A 104 27.60 -0.47 -9.86
C PRO A 104 27.34 -1.99 -9.92
N GLY A 105 26.56 -2.43 -10.91
CA GLY A 105 26.24 -3.85 -11.10
C GLY A 105 25.08 -4.37 -10.25
N TYR A 106 24.35 -3.49 -9.53
CA TYR A 106 23.08 -3.86 -8.94
C TYR A 106 22.06 -4.25 -10.03
N ALA A 107 21.20 -5.22 -9.71
CA ALA A 107 20.30 -5.84 -10.69
C ALA A 107 19.22 -4.89 -11.25
N SER A 108 18.77 -3.92 -10.45
CA SER A 108 17.89 -2.84 -10.92
C SER A 108 18.73 -1.66 -11.43
N SER A 109 18.27 -1.04 -12.52
CA SER A 109 18.87 0.17 -13.08
C SER A 109 18.59 1.43 -12.27
N SER A 110 17.62 1.38 -11.35
CA SER A 110 17.10 2.55 -10.63
C SER A 110 17.47 2.45 -9.15
N PRO A 111 18.24 3.40 -8.58
CA PRO A 111 18.56 3.40 -7.16
C PRO A 111 17.32 3.73 -6.32
N LEU A 112 17.34 3.33 -5.04
CA LEU A 112 16.33 3.76 -4.08
C LEU A 112 16.66 5.17 -3.54
N ASP A 113 15.68 6.04 -3.54
CA ASP A 113 15.71 7.32 -2.83
C ASP A 113 15.18 7.18 -1.40
N TYR A 114 15.52 8.14 -0.54
CA TYR A 114 15.15 8.11 0.89
C TYR A 114 14.83 9.51 1.43
N HIS A 115 13.71 9.61 2.15
CA HIS A 115 13.29 10.79 2.89
C HIS A 115 12.80 10.43 4.29
N HIS A 116 13.12 11.29 5.27
CA HIS A 116 12.66 11.14 6.65
C HIS A 116 11.74 12.30 7.01
N LEU A 117 10.46 11.99 7.24
CA LEU A 117 9.41 12.97 7.49
C LEU A 117 8.90 12.84 8.93
N ARG A 118 8.81 13.98 9.63
CA ARG A 118 8.13 14.08 10.93
C ARG A 118 6.91 14.95 10.76
N LEU A 119 5.73 14.33 10.87
CA LEU A 119 4.47 14.94 10.52
C LEU A 119 3.51 14.92 11.71
N VAL A 120 2.59 15.88 11.74
CA VAL A 120 1.46 15.92 12.66
C VAL A 120 0.18 15.94 11.85
N ASP A 121 -0.62 14.88 11.98
CA ASP A 121 -1.95 14.79 11.41
C ASP A 121 -2.97 15.27 12.43
N SER A 122 -3.77 16.27 12.07
CA SER A 122 -4.88 16.79 12.87
C SER A 122 -6.21 16.53 12.16
N PHE A 123 -7.18 15.97 12.89
CA PHE A 123 -8.48 15.58 12.33
C PHE A 123 -9.59 16.51 12.80
N TYR A 124 -10.35 17.03 11.85
CA TYR A 124 -11.45 17.95 12.07
C TYR A 124 -12.76 17.31 11.61
N PRO A 125 -13.89 17.59 12.29
CA PRO A 125 -15.20 17.15 11.81
C PRO A 125 -15.50 17.80 10.46
N SER A 126 -16.16 17.07 9.56
CA SER A 126 -16.72 17.66 8.35
C SER A 126 -18.03 18.38 8.67
N GLU A 127 -18.25 19.58 8.13
CA GLU A 127 -19.49 20.34 8.31
C GLU A 127 -20.71 19.61 7.73
N THR A 128 -20.51 18.73 6.75
CA THR A 128 -21.58 18.06 6.01
C THR A 128 -21.91 16.67 6.54
N ASN A 129 -20.99 16.02 7.26
CA ASN A 129 -21.15 14.65 7.73
C ASN A 129 -20.20 14.32 8.88
N ASP A 130 -20.72 14.08 10.08
CA ASP A 130 -19.92 13.75 11.28
C ASP A 130 -19.04 12.49 11.13
N ARG A 131 -19.34 11.60 10.17
CA ARG A 131 -18.53 10.41 9.88
C ARG A 131 -17.31 10.71 9.03
N GLU A 132 -17.32 11.84 8.32
CA GLU A 132 -16.20 12.27 7.48
C GLU A 132 -15.28 13.20 8.27
N LYS A 133 -13.97 12.98 8.13
CA LYS A 133 -12.96 13.78 8.81
C LYS A 133 -12.07 14.44 7.78
N ILE A 134 -11.80 15.73 7.99
CA ILE A 134 -10.79 16.47 7.24
C ILE A 134 -9.47 16.26 7.96
N ARG A 135 -8.46 15.75 7.25
CA ARG A 135 -7.09 15.59 7.74
C ARG A 135 -6.27 16.81 7.31
N VAL A 136 -5.65 17.45 8.29
CA VAL A 136 -4.61 18.46 8.05
C VAL A 136 -3.27 17.89 8.49
N THR A 137 -2.35 17.77 7.56
CA THR A 137 -0.98 17.28 7.79
C THR A 137 -0.04 18.48 7.88
N ARG A 138 0.77 18.54 8.94
CA ARG A 138 1.77 19.59 9.15
C ARG A 138 3.17 19.00 9.31
N ASP A 139 4.18 19.73 8.86
CA ASP A 139 5.56 19.45 9.25
C ASP A 139 5.74 19.71 10.75
N GLU A 140 6.27 18.74 11.51
CA GLU A 140 6.37 18.85 12.97
C GLU A 140 7.30 19.99 13.39
N LYS A 141 8.35 20.26 12.62
CA LYS A 141 9.38 21.24 13.00
C LYS A 141 8.96 22.67 12.72
N SER A 142 8.42 22.93 11.53
CA SER A 142 8.05 24.27 11.07
C SER A 142 6.60 24.64 11.35
N GLY A 143 5.72 23.66 11.57
CA GLY A 143 4.27 23.86 11.70
C GLY A 143 3.56 24.20 10.38
N ALA A 144 4.29 24.23 9.26
CA ALA A 144 3.74 24.50 7.94
C ALA A 144 2.72 23.43 7.54
N VAL A 145 1.61 23.86 6.95
CA VAL A 145 0.61 22.94 6.38
C VAL A 145 1.19 22.33 5.11
N ILE A 146 1.30 21.00 5.09
CA ILE A 146 1.74 20.25 3.92
C ILE A 146 0.52 19.87 3.08
N GLU A 147 -0.53 19.38 3.72
CA GLU A 147 -1.71 18.86 3.05
C GLU A 147 -2.97 19.12 3.88
N CYS A 148 -4.09 19.37 3.19
CA CYS A 148 -5.42 19.42 3.78
C CYS A 148 -6.38 18.71 2.84
N MET A 149 -6.93 17.57 3.27
CA MET A 149 -7.77 16.74 2.41
C MET A 149 -8.76 15.89 3.21
N ARG A 150 -9.77 15.36 2.51
CA ARG A 150 -10.71 14.34 2.99
C ARG A 150 -10.46 13.05 2.23
N LYS A 151 -10.19 11.97 2.96
CA LYS A 151 -9.94 10.63 2.39
C LYS A 151 -11.24 9.84 2.31
N ILE A 152 -11.61 9.38 1.12
CA ILE A 152 -12.80 8.58 0.85
C ILE A 152 -12.32 7.18 0.45
N ARG A 153 -12.69 6.16 1.23
CA ARG A 153 -12.38 4.76 0.87
C ARG A 153 -13.26 4.33 -0.29
N LEU A 154 -12.66 3.87 -1.38
CA LEU A 154 -13.37 3.30 -2.53
C LEU A 154 -13.57 1.80 -2.34
N GLY A 155 -12.55 1.09 -1.87
CA GLY A 155 -12.64 -0.32 -1.54
C GLY A 155 -11.33 -0.90 -1.02
N ASP A 156 -11.36 -2.17 -0.63
CA ASP A 156 -10.18 -2.94 -0.26
C ASP A 156 -10.30 -4.42 -0.64
N LEU A 157 -9.14 -5.06 -0.82
CA LEU A 157 -9.00 -6.51 -0.90
C LEU A 157 -8.05 -6.98 0.19
N ASN A 158 -8.47 -8.03 0.89
CA ASN A 158 -7.66 -8.72 1.89
C ASN A 158 -6.97 -9.91 1.26
N ILE A 159 -5.67 -10.04 1.46
CA ILE A 159 -4.86 -11.14 0.94
C ILE A 159 -4.33 -11.94 2.12
N TYR A 160 -4.83 -13.17 2.25
CA TYR A 160 -4.38 -14.13 3.24
C TYR A 160 -3.14 -14.88 2.75
N SER A 161 -2.09 -14.94 3.57
CA SER A 161 -0.80 -15.53 3.21
C SER A 161 -0.38 -16.63 4.20
N PRO A 162 -0.91 -17.86 4.09
CA PRO A 162 -0.72 -18.93 5.08
C PRO A 162 0.74 -19.39 5.25
N LYS A 163 1.58 -19.18 4.24
CA LYS A 163 3.01 -19.55 4.24
C LYS A 163 3.93 -18.39 4.63
N ARG A 164 3.36 -17.25 5.02
CA ARG A 164 4.09 -16.03 5.39
C ARG A 164 3.69 -15.59 6.78
N LEU A 165 4.54 -14.78 7.39
CA LEU A 165 4.31 -14.25 8.73
C LEU A 165 3.41 -13.02 8.74
N ALA A 166 3.25 -12.37 7.58
CA ALA A 166 2.34 -11.26 7.39
C ALA A 166 1.30 -11.61 6.32
N ASP A 167 0.10 -11.08 6.52
CA ASP A 167 -0.92 -10.89 5.49
C ASP A 167 -0.79 -9.46 4.93
N TRP A 168 -1.59 -9.13 3.92
CA TRP A 168 -1.59 -7.78 3.38
C TRP A 168 -2.96 -7.38 2.84
N ARG A 169 -3.17 -6.07 2.72
CA ARG A 169 -4.41 -5.48 2.22
C ARG A 169 -4.09 -4.49 1.12
N VAL A 170 -4.72 -4.62 -0.03
CA VAL A 170 -4.79 -3.55 -1.03
C VAL A 170 -5.94 -2.63 -0.66
N SER A 171 -5.69 -1.33 -0.58
CA SER A 171 -6.72 -0.31 -0.36
C SER A 171 -6.68 0.69 -1.51
N VAL A 172 -7.86 1.08 -1.98
CA VAL A 172 -8.03 2.14 -2.97
C VAL A 172 -8.84 3.26 -2.34
N ASN A 173 -8.28 4.46 -2.33
CA ASN A 173 -8.88 5.64 -1.73
C ASN A 173 -8.90 6.80 -2.73
N LEU A 174 -9.80 7.76 -2.52
CA LEU A 174 -9.80 9.05 -3.17
C LEU A 174 -9.45 10.12 -2.14
N GLU A 175 -8.35 10.82 -2.35
CA GLU A 175 -7.91 11.94 -1.51
C GLU A 175 -8.36 13.26 -2.15
N VAL A 176 -9.40 13.86 -1.57
CA VAL A 176 -10.04 15.08 -2.06
C VAL A 176 -9.46 16.29 -1.34
N PRO A 177 -8.73 17.19 -2.02
CA PRO A 177 -8.22 18.43 -1.42
C PRO A 177 -9.37 19.24 -0.80
N CYS A 178 -9.13 19.79 0.38
CA CYS A 178 -10.10 20.56 1.13
C CYS A 178 -9.48 21.88 1.60
N SER A 179 -10.31 22.92 1.75
CA SER A 179 -9.90 24.12 2.48
C SER A 179 -9.60 23.79 3.94
N HIS A 180 -8.73 24.59 4.57
CA HIS A 180 -8.43 24.42 5.98
C HIS A 180 -9.73 24.55 6.81
N PRO A 181 -10.07 23.56 7.66
CA PRO A 181 -11.31 23.55 8.40
C PRO A 181 -11.33 24.62 9.51
N VAL A 182 -12.51 25.13 9.82
CA VAL A 182 -12.74 26.03 10.96
C VAL A 182 -12.98 25.20 12.23
N GLY A 183 -12.48 25.66 13.38
CA GLY A 183 -12.70 25.01 14.67
C GLY A 183 -11.47 24.27 15.21
N SER A 184 -11.69 23.41 16.19
CA SER A 184 -10.63 22.65 16.87
C SER A 184 -10.50 21.22 16.34
N SER A 185 -9.27 20.70 16.34
CA SER A 185 -9.02 19.31 16.02
C SER A 185 -9.62 18.39 17.09
N THR A 186 -10.32 17.35 16.67
CA THR A 186 -10.88 16.31 17.56
C THR A 186 -9.84 15.29 17.98
N HIS A 187 -8.83 15.06 17.14
CA HIS A 187 -7.79 14.07 17.37
C HIS A 187 -6.51 14.51 16.65
N GLN A 188 -5.36 14.16 17.23
CA GLN A 188 -4.05 14.37 16.61
C GLN A 188 -3.22 13.10 16.67
N ARG A 189 -2.38 12.90 15.67
CA ARG A 189 -1.40 11.83 15.61
C ARG A 189 -0.07 12.40 15.16
N LYS A 190 1.01 11.96 15.79
CA LYS A 190 2.37 12.21 15.32
C LYS A 190 2.83 11.05 14.46
N LYS A 191 3.48 11.34 13.34
CA LYS A 191 3.99 10.35 12.41
C LYS A 191 5.48 10.55 12.23
N ASP A 192 6.25 9.51 12.52
CA ASP A 192 7.67 9.43 12.20
C ASP A 192 7.82 8.45 11.04
N ARG A 193 8.06 8.96 9.83
CA ARG A 193 7.98 8.22 8.57
C ARG A 193 9.32 8.19 7.85
N MET A 194 9.85 6.99 7.67
CA MET A 194 10.95 6.69 6.76
C MET A 194 10.35 6.26 5.41
N SER A 195 10.49 7.11 4.40
CA SER A 195 9.95 6.89 3.06
C SER A 195 11.08 6.55 2.10
N TYR A 196 10.90 5.46 1.35
CA TYR A 196 11.82 5.02 0.32
C TYR A 196 11.10 5.03 -1.01
N SER A 197 11.70 5.64 -2.05
CA SER A 197 11.09 5.70 -3.38
C SER A 197 11.90 4.88 -4.38
N HIS A 198 11.21 4.09 -5.19
CA HIS A 198 11.80 3.30 -6.27
C HIS A 198 10.84 3.27 -7.46
N GLU A 199 11.26 3.87 -8.57
CA GLU A 199 10.45 3.97 -9.80
C GLU A 199 9.06 4.56 -9.53
N GLU A 200 8.00 3.75 -9.68
CA GLU A 200 6.60 4.16 -9.51
C GLU A 200 6.05 3.91 -8.11
N PHE A 201 6.92 3.61 -7.14
CA PHE A 201 6.53 3.11 -5.83
C PHE A 201 7.16 3.89 -4.68
N ASN A 202 6.37 4.14 -3.65
CA ASN A 202 6.84 4.58 -2.34
C ASN A 202 6.65 3.46 -1.33
N ILE A 203 7.65 3.21 -0.50
CA ILE A 203 7.62 2.28 0.62
C ILE A 203 7.77 3.11 1.89
N ASP A 204 6.70 3.21 2.65
CA ASP A 204 6.61 4.03 3.86
C ASP A 204 6.63 3.14 5.09
N LEU A 205 7.67 3.30 5.91
CA LEU A 205 7.76 2.71 7.24
C LEU A 205 7.45 3.79 8.27
N THR A 206 6.28 3.71 8.88
CA THR A 206 5.72 4.79 9.71
C THR A 206 5.48 4.33 11.15
N GLN A 207 6.05 5.05 12.11
CA GLN A 207 5.60 4.98 13.50
C GLN A 207 4.55 6.06 13.75
N VAL A 208 3.36 5.64 14.17
CA VAL A 208 2.25 6.53 14.51
C VAL A 208 2.10 6.58 16.02
N THR A 209 2.10 7.77 16.61
CA THR A 209 1.83 7.98 18.04
C THR A 209 0.54 8.77 18.19
N SER A 210 -0.43 8.20 18.91
CA SER A 210 -1.73 8.80 19.19
C SER A 210 -2.13 8.60 20.64
N THR A 211 -3.20 9.27 21.06
CA THR A 211 -3.83 9.02 22.36
C THR A 211 -5.10 8.20 22.12
N ASN A 212 -5.23 7.06 22.78
CA ASN A 212 -6.43 6.23 22.67
C ASN A 212 -7.59 6.81 23.49
N GLN A 213 -8.75 6.16 23.47
CA GLN A 213 -9.97 6.63 24.15
C GLN A 213 -9.83 6.71 25.67
N SER A 214 -8.93 5.93 26.28
CA SER A 214 -8.64 5.96 27.72
C SER A 214 -7.59 7.00 28.09
N GLY A 215 -7.14 7.84 27.15
CA GLY A 215 -6.11 8.85 27.40
C GLY A 215 -4.68 8.30 27.44
N THR A 216 -4.47 7.01 27.16
CA THR A 216 -3.14 6.40 27.19
C THR A 216 -2.47 6.52 25.81
N PRO A 217 -1.15 6.76 25.75
CA PRO A 217 -0.42 6.73 24.49
C PRO A 217 -0.54 5.37 23.81
N GLU A 218 -0.84 5.39 22.51
CA GLU A 218 -0.85 4.25 21.62
C GLU A 218 0.21 4.48 20.53
N ILE A 219 1.02 3.46 20.30
CA ILE A 219 2.08 3.48 19.28
C ILE A 219 1.81 2.34 18.33
N LEU A 220 1.69 2.66 17.04
CA LEU A 220 1.54 1.71 15.96
C LEU A 220 2.76 1.80 15.03
N HIS A 221 3.12 0.67 14.45
CA HIS A 221 4.17 0.57 13.45
C HIS A 221 3.56 0.03 12.16
N GLU A 222 3.61 0.81 11.11
CA GLU A 222 2.96 0.54 9.84
C GLU A 222 4.01 0.42 8.72
N LEU A 223 3.75 -0.47 7.77
CA LEU A 223 4.52 -0.59 6.52
C LEU A 223 3.55 -0.58 5.35
N GLU A 224 3.71 0.42 4.49
CA GLU A 224 2.82 0.72 3.37
C GLU A 224 3.66 0.75 2.09
N LEU A 225 3.12 0.18 1.01
CA LEU A 225 3.62 0.32 -0.35
C LEU A 225 2.57 1.09 -1.16
N GLU A 226 2.93 2.19 -1.79
CA GLU A 226 2.01 3.05 -2.53
C GLU A 226 2.47 3.21 -3.99
N ILE A 227 1.52 3.33 -4.92
CA ILE A 227 1.81 3.80 -6.28
C ILE A 227 2.02 5.32 -6.25
N ALA A 228 3.25 5.78 -6.48
CA ALA A 228 3.69 7.15 -6.22
C ALA A 228 3.07 8.21 -7.14
N ARG A 229 2.62 7.84 -8.35
CA ARG A 229 2.12 8.79 -9.36
C ARG A 229 0.65 8.54 -9.71
N PRO A 230 -0.31 9.19 -9.00
CA PRO A 230 -1.73 9.07 -9.30
C PRO A 230 -2.07 9.39 -10.75
N ALA A 231 -1.43 10.41 -11.35
CA ALA A 231 -1.68 10.77 -12.74
C ALA A 231 -1.28 9.65 -13.73
N LEU A 232 -0.17 8.95 -13.48
CA LEU A 232 0.23 7.80 -14.30
C LEU A 232 -0.77 6.66 -14.15
N LEU A 233 -1.15 6.34 -12.91
CA LEU A 233 -2.13 5.29 -12.60
C LEU A 233 -3.44 5.52 -13.37
N LEU A 234 -3.96 6.76 -13.37
CA LEU A 234 -5.18 7.09 -14.09
C LEU A 234 -5.01 7.03 -15.61
N LEU A 235 -3.86 7.50 -16.11
CA LEU A 235 -3.56 7.45 -17.54
C LEU A 235 -3.51 6.01 -18.04
N THR A 236 -2.80 5.12 -17.37
CA THR A 236 -2.70 3.71 -17.77
C THR A 236 -4.04 2.99 -17.59
N ALA A 237 -4.79 3.27 -16.51
CA ALA A 237 -6.13 2.73 -16.31
C ALA A 237 -7.10 3.11 -17.44
N SER A 238 -7.02 4.34 -17.96
CA SER A 238 -7.88 4.81 -19.05
C SER A 238 -7.63 4.11 -20.39
N LYS A 239 -6.43 3.56 -20.58
CA LYS A 239 -5.99 2.87 -21.80
C LYS A 239 -6.08 1.35 -21.71
N ARG A 240 -6.35 0.83 -20.50
CA ARG A 240 -6.36 -0.61 -20.23
C ARG A 240 -7.36 -1.32 -21.15
N GLY A 241 -6.86 -2.27 -21.93
CA GLY A 241 -7.70 -3.05 -22.87
C GLY A 241 -8.20 -2.29 -24.11
N ASP A 242 -7.84 -1.02 -24.31
CA ASP A 242 -8.22 -0.27 -25.51
C ASP A 242 -7.45 -0.78 -26.74
N MET A 243 -8.17 -1.29 -27.73
CA MET A 243 -7.59 -1.82 -28.96
C MET A 243 -7.10 -0.73 -29.93
N ASN A 244 -7.41 0.54 -29.66
CA ASN A 244 -7.00 1.67 -30.50
C ASN A 244 -5.65 2.28 -30.12
N VAL A 245 -5.06 1.85 -29.00
CA VAL A 245 -3.73 2.30 -28.55
C VAL A 245 -2.68 1.21 -28.76
N PRO A 246 -1.37 1.57 -28.82
CA PRO A 246 -0.30 0.59 -28.88
C PRO A 246 -0.38 -0.45 -27.74
N GLU A 247 0.03 -1.69 -28.02
CA GLU A 247 -0.06 -2.81 -27.07
C GLU A 247 0.63 -2.53 -25.74
N ASN A 248 1.79 -1.87 -25.76
CA ASN A 248 2.50 -1.49 -24.53
C ASN A 248 1.70 -0.52 -23.67
N GLU A 249 0.92 0.39 -24.28
CA GLU A 249 0.06 1.33 -23.54
C GLU A 249 -1.20 0.63 -23.02
N ARG A 250 -1.77 -0.27 -23.82
CA ARG A 250 -2.93 -1.09 -23.46
C ARG A 250 -2.65 -1.97 -22.25
N ASN A 251 -1.44 -2.51 -22.15
CA ASN A 251 -1.02 -3.43 -21.09
C ASN A 251 -0.30 -2.72 -19.92
N ALA A 252 0.02 -1.42 -20.04
CA ALA A 252 0.81 -0.69 -19.05
C ALA A 252 0.21 -0.69 -17.64
N PHE A 253 -1.12 -0.70 -17.53
CA PHE A 253 -1.80 -0.78 -16.24
C PHE A 253 -1.55 -2.13 -15.56
N ASP A 254 -1.74 -3.24 -16.28
CA ASP A 254 -1.52 -4.58 -15.73
C ASP A 254 -0.06 -4.79 -15.36
N GLU A 255 0.88 -4.23 -16.12
CA GLU A 255 2.31 -4.24 -15.80
C GLU A 255 2.64 -3.44 -14.53
N LEU A 256 2.03 -2.27 -14.34
CA LEU A 256 2.17 -1.48 -13.12
C LEU A 256 1.64 -2.24 -11.90
N ILE A 257 0.47 -2.88 -12.02
CA ILE A 257 -0.11 -3.70 -10.95
C ILE A 257 0.73 -4.96 -10.68
N ARG A 258 1.29 -5.58 -11.72
CA ARG A 258 2.22 -6.72 -11.58
C ARG A 258 3.43 -6.33 -10.74
N ALA A 259 4.06 -5.19 -11.02
CA ALA A 259 5.18 -4.68 -10.23
C ALA A 259 4.77 -4.32 -8.79
N PHE A 260 3.61 -3.67 -8.59
CA PHE A 260 3.04 -3.39 -7.28
C PHE A 260 2.85 -4.65 -6.42
N VAL A 261 2.20 -5.68 -6.97
CA VAL A 261 1.95 -6.96 -6.29
C VAL A 261 3.27 -7.66 -5.97
N ASN A 262 4.24 -7.65 -6.89
CA ASN A 262 5.55 -8.25 -6.64
C ASN A 262 6.30 -7.56 -5.50
N ASN A 263 6.25 -6.23 -5.43
CA ASN A 263 6.85 -5.47 -4.32
C ASN A 263 6.14 -5.77 -2.99
N ALA A 264 4.81 -5.83 -2.96
CA ALA A 264 4.05 -6.22 -1.77
C ALA A 264 4.42 -7.64 -1.30
N ARG A 265 4.52 -8.60 -2.24
CA ARG A 265 4.96 -9.98 -1.96
C ARG A 265 6.39 -10.02 -1.41
N ILE A 266 7.31 -9.20 -1.90
CA ILE A 266 8.68 -9.10 -1.37
C ILE A 266 8.65 -8.60 0.08
N LEU A 267 7.87 -7.57 0.39
CA LEU A 267 7.74 -7.07 1.76
C LEU A 267 7.14 -8.12 2.69
N ALA A 268 6.02 -8.75 2.31
CA ALA A 268 5.38 -9.82 3.10
C ALA A 268 6.30 -11.03 3.32
N ARG A 269 7.14 -11.37 2.33
CA ARG A 269 8.14 -12.46 2.43
C ARG A 269 9.27 -12.17 3.40
N ASN A 270 9.62 -10.90 3.57
CA ASN A 270 10.70 -10.46 4.45
C ASN A 270 10.22 -10.07 5.85
N ALA A 271 8.94 -10.29 6.17
CA ALA A 271 8.47 -10.25 7.55
C ALA A 271 9.23 -11.28 8.41
N SER A 272 9.55 -10.93 9.66
CA SER A 272 10.32 -11.76 10.59
C SER A 272 9.45 -12.32 11.74
N ASP A 273 9.90 -13.41 12.36
CA ASP A 273 9.19 -14.21 13.40
C ASP A 273 8.86 -13.44 14.69
N SER A 274 9.22 -12.17 14.80
CA SER A 274 8.97 -11.32 15.97
C SER A 274 7.50 -10.86 16.11
N TRP A 275 6.53 -11.70 15.72
CA TRP A 275 5.08 -11.53 15.97
C TRP A 275 4.63 -12.09 17.32
N HIS A 276 5.56 -12.60 18.14
CA HIS A 276 5.33 -13.20 19.45
C HIS A 276 5.91 -12.37 20.58
#